data_AF-A0A916Q8W0-F1
#
_entry.id   AF-A0A916Q8W0-F1
#
_cell.length_a   1.000
_cell.length_b   1.000
_cell.length_c   1.000
_cell.angle_alpha   90.00
_cell.angle_beta   90.00
_cell.angle_gamma   90.00
#
_symmetry.space_group_name_H-M   'P 1'
#
loop_
_entity.id
_entity.type
_entity.pdbx_description
1 polymer ?
#
loop_
_entity_poly.entity_id
_entity_poly.type
_entity_poly.pdbx_seq_one_letter_code
_entity_poly.pdbx_strand_id
1 'polypeptide(L)'
;MKYMNMKKRYWTMDLQIFAGDGGDGAEPNEELDNPEDDPEDDPEDDPEDDPEEKKFTQHDVDEAIKKRLARERRKWNREQQKKAAKKDTDGTGEAGKDGESEDAKARKEAEIKNSKLEVKVACYEADVSKNAVDDVAALAHSYMEADEDLDLEDAIEKVVKKYPHFKNHSGRSDDVDETKGKSWGERQRGGSKKLTGVEAAFLKKNPGLKY
;
A
#
# COMPACT_ATOMS: atom_id res chain seq x y z
N MET A 1 -4.63 -42.79 -45.88
CA MET A 1 -3.64 -41.93 -45.19
C MET A 1 -4.36 -41.16 -44.08
N LYS A 2 -3.74 -41.09 -42.89
CA LYS A 2 -4.25 -40.51 -41.61
C LYS A 2 -5.39 -41.36 -41.03
N TYR A 3 -5.31 -41.95 -39.82
CA TYR A 3 -4.93 -41.38 -38.53
C TYR A 3 -4.41 -42.49 -37.59
N MET A 4 -3.21 -42.36 -37.02
CA MET A 4 -2.68 -43.25 -35.98
C MET A 4 -1.49 -42.56 -35.28
N ASN A 5 -1.73 -41.85 -34.17
CA ASN A 5 -0.75 -41.59 -33.10
C ASN A 5 -1.29 -40.61 -32.04
N MET A 6 -2.14 -41.09 -31.13
CA MET A 6 -2.44 -40.36 -29.89
C MET A 6 -2.37 -41.26 -28.65
N LYS A 7 -1.43 -42.22 -28.65
CA LYS A 7 -1.17 -43.17 -27.54
C LYS A 7 0.24 -43.06 -26.97
N LYS A 8 0.77 -41.85 -26.77
CA LYS A 8 2.05 -41.66 -26.06
C LYS A 8 2.14 -40.35 -25.27
N ARG A 9 1.12 -39.95 -24.49
CA ARG A 9 1.27 -38.84 -23.50
C ARG A 9 0.25 -38.88 -22.35
N TYR A 10 -0.17 -40.07 -21.92
CA TYR A 10 -0.76 -40.22 -20.60
C TYR A 10 0.19 -41.11 -19.82
N TRP A 11 1.09 -40.48 -19.05
CA TRP A 11 1.59 -41.12 -17.84
C TRP A 11 0.35 -41.46 -17.01
N THR A 12 0.04 -42.74 -16.95
CA THR A 12 -0.87 -43.29 -15.96
C THR A 12 -0.36 -42.81 -14.61
N MET A 13 -1.13 -41.96 -13.93
CA MET A 13 -0.83 -41.60 -12.56
C MET A 13 -1.01 -42.89 -11.75
N ASP A 14 0.09 -43.50 -11.33
CA ASP A 14 0.07 -44.66 -10.45
C ASP A 14 -0.39 -44.20 -9.06
N LEU A 15 -1.71 -44.13 -8.89
CA LEU A 15 -2.38 -43.74 -7.64
C LEU A 15 -2.13 -44.74 -6.49
N GLN A 16 -1.40 -45.83 -6.75
CA GLN A 16 -1.04 -46.84 -5.77
C GLN A 16 0.23 -46.51 -4.97
N ILE A 17 1.02 -45.51 -5.38
CA ILE A 17 2.20 -45.07 -4.61
C ILE A 17 1.79 -44.40 -3.27
N PHE A 18 0.57 -43.88 -3.17
CA PHE A 18 0.09 -43.17 -1.97
C PHE A 18 -0.72 -44.04 -1.00
N ALA A 19 -0.95 -45.33 -1.29
CA ALA A 19 -1.80 -46.19 -0.48
C ALA A 19 -1.15 -47.55 -0.25
N GLY A 20 -0.18 -47.62 0.66
CA GLY A 20 0.45 -48.88 1.05
C GLY A 20 1.57 -48.70 2.06
N ASP A 21 1.20 -48.52 3.32
CA ASP A 21 2.05 -48.88 4.45
C ASP A 21 2.27 -50.40 4.43
N GLY A 22 3.52 -50.84 4.24
CA GLY A 22 3.92 -52.23 4.44
C GLY A 22 4.99 -52.79 3.48
N GLY A 23 6.22 -52.91 3.99
CA GLY A 23 7.06 -54.08 3.75
C GLY A 23 8.10 -54.03 2.62
N ASP A 24 9.36 -53.85 3.04
CA ASP A 24 10.62 -54.42 2.54
C ASP A 24 10.74 -55.02 1.12
N GLY A 25 11.81 -54.60 0.42
CA GLY A 25 12.76 -55.58 -0.12
C GLY A 25 13.11 -55.54 -1.61
N ALA A 26 14.40 -55.25 -1.84
CA ALA A 26 15.28 -55.76 -2.90
C ALA A 26 15.39 -54.97 -4.23
N GLU A 27 16.60 -54.46 -4.43
CA GLU A 27 17.17 -54.01 -5.71
C GLU A 27 17.39 -55.18 -6.69
N PRO A 28 17.73 -54.88 -7.97
CA PRO A 28 19.14 -54.97 -8.30
C PRO A 28 19.70 -53.85 -9.19
N ASN A 29 20.92 -53.47 -8.82
CA ASN A 29 21.99 -52.80 -9.55
C ASN A 29 22.19 -53.27 -11.00
N GLU A 30 22.38 -52.34 -11.95
CA GLU A 30 23.34 -52.50 -13.05
C GLU A 30 23.99 -51.14 -13.39
N GLU A 31 25.31 -51.20 -13.34
CA GLU A 31 26.36 -50.20 -13.49
C GLU A 31 26.65 -49.94 -14.98
N LEU A 32 27.15 -48.74 -15.32
CA LEU A 32 28.33 -48.51 -16.19
C LEU A 32 28.49 -47.02 -16.59
N ASP A 33 29.64 -46.50 -16.17
CA ASP A 33 30.60 -45.61 -16.86
C ASP A 33 30.34 -44.09 -17.06
N ASN A 34 31.10 -43.36 -16.22
CA ASN A 34 31.61 -41.97 -16.20
C ASN A 34 32.35 -41.58 -17.53
N PRO A 35 32.77 -40.32 -17.84
CA PRO A 35 33.50 -39.47 -16.89
C PRO A 35 33.41 -37.92 -17.00
N GLU A 36 34.06 -37.29 -16.00
CA GLU A 36 34.63 -35.92 -15.97
C GLU A 36 33.73 -34.76 -15.50
N ASP A 37 33.72 -34.53 -14.18
CA ASP A 37 34.02 -33.18 -13.67
C ASP A 37 34.86 -33.28 -12.38
N ASP A 38 35.90 -32.48 -12.36
CA ASP A 38 37.14 -32.47 -11.57
C ASP A 38 36.96 -32.15 -10.06
N PRO A 39 37.50 -32.95 -9.12
CA PRO A 39 37.60 -32.57 -7.72
C PRO A 39 39.04 -32.64 -7.21
N GLU A 40 39.79 -31.54 -7.26
CA GLU A 40 41.02 -31.38 -6.46
C GLU A 40 41.12 -29.92 -5.98
N ASP A 41 40.89 -29.69 -4.69
CA ASP A 41 41.98 -29.27 -3.79
C ASP A 41 41.43 -29.25 -2.35
N ASP A 42 41.73 -30.33 -1.63
CA ASP A 42 41.68 -30.41 -0.18
C ASP A 42 43.11 -30.20 0.32
N PRO A 43 43.29 -29.50 1.45
CA PRO A 43 44.21 -30.03 2.43
C PRO A 43 43.44 -30.39 3.69
N GLU A 44 43.35 -31.69 3.89
CA GLU A 44 43.16 -32.35 5.18
C GLU A 44 43.94 -31.62 6.27
N ASP A 45 43.24 -31.21 7.33
CA ASP A 45 43.77 -31.32 8.68
C ASP A 45 42.58 -31.49 9.64
N ASP A 46 42.28 -32.75 9.94
CA ASP A 46 41.50 -33.13 11.11
C ASP A 46 42.40 -33.01 12.33
N PRO A 47 41.99 -32.25 13.35
CA PRO A 47 42.10 -32.78 14.68
C PRO A 47 40.71 -32.90 15.30
N GLU A 48 40.47 -34.11 15.78
CA GLU A 48 39.47 -34.45 16.76
C GLU A 48 39.29 -33.37 17.85
N ASP A 49 38.04 -33.26 18.28
CA ASP A 49 37.57 -32.93 19.62
C ASP A 49 36.86 -31.58 19.85
N ASP A 50 35.77 -31.73 20.60
CA ASP A 50 34.85 -30.77 21.21
C ASP A 50 33.71 -30.14 20.35
N PRO A 51 32.42 -30.39 20.66
CA PRO A 51 31.31 -29.59 20.14
C PRO A 51 31.34 -28.19 20.80
N GLU A 52 32.30 -27.36 20.42
CA GLU A 52 32.21 -25.93 20.66
C GLU A 52 31.04 -25.41 19.84
N GLU A 53 29.95 -25.09 20.53
CA GLU A 53 28.81 -24.37 19.99
C GLU A 53 29.31 -23.25 19.07
N LYS A 54 29.13 -23.39 17.75
CA LYS A 54 29.55 -22.41 16.74
C LYS A 54 29.03 -21.04 17.15
N LYS A 55 29.89 -20.24 17.77
CA LYS A 55 29.57 -18.87 18.18
C LYS A 55 29.56 -18.04 16.91
N PHE A 56 28.39 -17.95 16.29
CA PHE A 56 28.16 -17.04 15.17
C PHE A 56 28.59 -15.64 15.61
N THR A 57 29.66 -15.15 15.00
CA THR A 57 30.12 -13.78 15.24
C THR A 57 29.19 -12.82 14.48
N GLN A 58 29.15 -11.54 14.88
CA GLN A 58 28.37 -10.53 14.15
C GLN A 58 28.77 -10.48 12.66
N HIS A 59 30.02 -10.78 12.35
CA HIS A 59 30.51 -10.88 10.98
C HIS A 59 29.82 -11.99 10.19
N ASP A 60 29.61 -13.17 10.79
CA ASP A 60 28.94 -14.30 10.14
C ASP A 60 27.45 -14.02 9.88
N VAL A 61 26.81 -13.28 10.80
CA VAL A 61 25.44 -12.79 10.65
C VAL A 61 25.36 -11.78 9.50
N ASP A 62 26.28 -10.82 9.45
CA ASP A 62 26.34 -9.82 8.40
C ASP A 62 26.61 -10.46 7.02
N GLU A 63 27.46 -11.50 6.97
CA GLU A 63 27.74 -12.23 5.74
C GLU A 63 26.52 -13.06 5.29
N ALA A 64 25.80 -13.69 6.23
CA ALA A 64 24.55 -14.39 5.94
C ALA A 64 23.48 -13.43 5.39
N ILE A 65 23.37 -12.23 5.96
CA ILE A 65 22.47 -11.18 5.49
C ILE A 65 22.88 -10.72 4.08
N LYS A 66 24.17 -10.42 3.85
CA LYS A 66 24.69 -10.05 2.51
C LYS A 66 24.41 -11.14 1.48
N LYS A 67 24.64 -12.41 1.81
CA LYS A 67 24.34 -13.56 0.94
C LYS A 67 22.84 -13.66 0.66
N ARG A 68 21.97 -13.45 1.65
CA ARG A 68 20.51 -13.45 1.46
C ARG A 68 20.06 -12.31 0.56
N LEU A 69 20.55 -11.09 0.81
CA LEU A 69 20.26 -9.89 0.03
C LEU A 69 20.71 -10.05 -1.43
N ALA A 70 21.90 -10.61 -1.66
CA ALA A 70 22.42 -10.88 -3.00
C ALA A 70 21.57 -11.94 -3.74
N ARG A 71 21.15 -13.00 -3.04
CA ARG A 71 20.24 -14.01 -3.62
C ARG A 71 18.88 -13.42 -3.95
N GLU A 72 18.35 -12.58 -3.08
CA GLU A 72 17.07 -11.91 -3.29
C GLU A 72 17.13 -10.90 -4.45
N ARG A 73 18.19 -10.11 -4.54
CA ARG A 73 18.44 -9.22 -5.68
C ARG A 73 18.61 -9.98 -7.00
N ARG A 74 19.29 -11.13 -6.98
CA ARG A 74 19.40 -12.01 -8.17
C ARG A 74 18.06 -12.61 -8.57
N LYS A 75 17.24 -13.04 -7.59
CA LYS A 75 15.87 -13.53 -7.86
C LYS A 75 14.99 -12.43 -8.44
N TRP A 76 15.03 -11.24 -7.84
CA TRP A 76 14.28 -10.08 -8.30
C TRP A 76 14.68 -9.67 -9.73
N ASN A 77 15.98 -9.57 -10.04
CA ASN A 77 16.45 -9.29 -11.40
C ASN A 77 16.02 -10.38 -12.40
N ARG A 78 16.05 -11.66 -12.01
CA ARG A 78 15.60 -12.77 -12.86
C ARG A 78 14.09 -12.72 -13.12
N GLU A 79 13.30 -12.33 -12.13
CA GLU A 79 11.86 -12.11 -12.29
C GLU A 79 11.55 -10.93 -13.20
N GLN A 80 12.28 -9.82 -13.09
CA GLN A 80 12.16 -8.68 -14.00
C GLN A 80 12.49 -9.07 -15.44
N GLN A 81 13.59 -9.81 -15.66
CA GLN A 81 13.94 -10.30 -16.99
C GLN A 81 12.92 -11.30 -17.54
N LYS A 82 12.34 -12.17 -16.71
CA LYS A 82 11.26 -13.07 -17.13
C LYS A 82 9.96 -12.33 -17.45
N LYS A 83 9.63 -11.26 -16.73
CA LYS A 83 8.48 -10.40 -17.01
C LYS A 83 8.68 -9.62 -18.32
N ALA A 84 9.88 -9.10 -18.56
CA ALA A 84 10.24 -8.45 -19.82
C ALA A 84 10.18 -9.43 -20.99
N ALA A 85 10.80 -10.61 -20.87
CA ALA A 85 10.80 -11.64 -21.91
C ALA A 85 9.39 -12.19 -22.22
N LYS A 86 8.50 -12.29 -21.22
CA LYS A 86 7.08 -12.66 -21.46
C LYS A 86 6.32 -11.59 -22.24
N LYS A 87 6.71 -10.32 -22.14
CA LYS A 87 6.11 -9.21 -22.88
C LYS A 87 6.49 -9.22 -24.36
N ASP A 88 7.63 -9.82 -24.70
CA ASP A 88 8.12 -9.92 -26.08
C ASP A 88 7.62 -11.18 -26.82
N THR A 89 7.12 -12.20 -26.10
CA THR A 89 6.61 -13.45 -26.71
C THR A 89 5.11 -13.46 -26.98
N ASP A 90 4.35 -12.54 -26.38
CA ASP A 90 2.91 -12.39 -26.64
C ASP A 90 2.74 -11.31 -27.72
N GLY A 91 2.82 -11.75 -28.98
CA GLY A 91 2.73 -10.88 -30.14
C GLY A 91 1.40 -10.13 -30.20
N THR A 92 1.43 -8.85 -29.87
CA THR A 92 0.60 -7.82 -30.49
C THR A 92 1.45 -6.56 -30.58
N GLY A 93 2.00 -6.36 -31.77
CA GLY A 93 2.67 -5.12 -32.11
C GLY A 93 1.64 -4.00 -32.19
N GLU A 94 1.80 -3.01 -31.33
CA GLU A 94 1.56 -1.63 -31.71
C GLU A 94 2.53 -0.75 -30.92
N ALA A 95 3.57 -0.29 -31.62
CA ALA A 95 4.36 0.83 -31.19
C ALA A 95 3.47 2.08 -31.28
N GLY A 96 2.77 2.37 -30.19
CA GLY A 96 1.94 3.56 -30.03
C GLY A 96 2.01 4.02 -28.58
N LYS A 97 2.70 5.15 -28.37
CA LYS A 97 2.59 6.14 -27.29
C LYS A 97 1.67 5.84 -26.07
N ASP A 98 2.16 6.24 -24.89
CA ASP A 98 1.37 6.58 -23.69
C ASP A 98 1.07 5.48 -22.65
N GLY A 99 2.02 4.57 -22.43
CA GLY A 99 2.01 3.69 -21.26
C GLY A 99 2.96 4.16 -20.16
N GLU A 100 2.66 5.25 -19.47
CA GLU A 100 3.30 5.47 -18.18
C GLU A 100 3.04 4.22 -17.31
N SER A 101 4.10 3.52 -16.89
CA SER A 101 4.00 2.30 -16.08
C SER A 101 3.00 2.53 -14.95
N GLU A 102 2.17 1.54 -14.61
CA GLU A 102 1.27 1.67 -13.46
C GLU A 102 2.02 2.08 -12.19
N ASP A 103 3.28 1.64 -12.05
CA ASP A 103 4.19 2.10 -11.00
C ASP A 103 4.51 3.60 -11.05
N ALA A 104 4.67 4.18 -12.23
CA ALA A 104 4.96 5.60 -12.40
C ALA A 104 3.71 6.46 -12.16
N LYS A 105 2.53 6.00 -12.59
CA LYS A 105 1.25 6.63 -12.25
C LYS A 105 0.98 6.59 -10.74
N ALA A 106 1.22 5.45 -10.10
CA ALA A 106 1.06 5.29 -8.66
C ALA A 106 2.00 6.21 -7.86
N ARG A 107 3.24 6.40 -8.32
CA ARG A 107 4.18 7.36 -7.72
C ARG A 107 3.71 8.80 -7.86
N LYS A 108 3.31 9.22 -9.05
CA LYS A 108 2.76 10.56 -9.27
C LYS A 108 1.52 10.82 -8.42
N GLU A 109 0.61 9.86 -8.33
CA GLU A 109 -0.54 9.98 -7.43
C GLU A 109 -0.14 10.08 -5.96
N ALA A 110 0.87 9.32 -5.52
CA ALA A 110 1.37 9.40 -4.16
C ALA A 110 2.04 10.76 -3.89
N GLU A 111 2.79 11.29 -4.86
CA GLU A 111 3.40 12.62 -4.79
C GLU A 111 2.34 13.73 -4.70
N ILE A 112 1.29 13.65 -5.54
CA ILE A 112 0.16 14.60 -5.49
C ILE A 112 -0.60 14.51 -4.15
N LYS A 113 -0.78 13.29 -3.63
CA LYS A 113 -1.43 13.09 -2.32
C LYS A 113 -0.56 13.66 -1.20
N ASN A 114 0.76 13.45 -1.24
CA ASN A 114 1.68 14.00 -0.25
C ASN A 114 1.73 15.52 -0.29
N SER A 115 1.86 16.13 -1.47
CA SER A 115 1.86 17.60 -1.59
C SER A 115 0.53 18.20 -1.12
N LYS A 116 -0.60 17.58 -1.45
CA LYS A 116 -1.91 18.00 -0.93
C LYS A 116 -2.00 17.90 0.59
N LEU A 117 -1.39 16.88 1.20
CA LEU A 117 -1.34 16.74 2.66
C LEU A 117 -0.45 17.79 3.30
N GLU A 118 0.70 18.10 2.71
CA GLU A 118 1.62 19.16 3.17
C GLU A 118 0.90 20.51 3.20
N VAL A 119 0.21 20.87 2.12
CA VAL A 119 -0.60 22.11 2.05
C VAL A 119 -1.69 22.12 3.12
N LYS A 120 -2.38 20.99 3.32
CA LYS A 120 -3.43 20.88 4.32
C LYS A 120 -2.89 21.07 5.75
N VAL A 121 -1.70 20.53 6.04
CA VAL A 121 -1.03 20.71 7.34
C VAL A 121 -0.64 22.17 7.54
N ALA A 122 0.01 22.78 6.55
CA ALA A 122 0.39 24.20 6.62
C ALA A 122 -0.83 25.13 6.83
N CYS A 123 -1.96 24.86 6.16
CA CYS A 123 -3.20 25.61 6.38
C CYS A 123 -3.70 25.48 7.83
N TYR A 124 -3.63 24.29 8.43
CA TYR A 124 -4.05 24.12 9.83
C TYR A 124 -3.09 24.79 10.82
N GLU A 125 -1.80 24.79 10.53
CA GLU A 125 -0.79 25.52 11.32
C GLU A 125 -1.03 27.04 11.27
N ALA A 126 -1.56 27.55 10.15
CA ALA A 126 -1.98 28.96 9.98
C ALA A 126 -3.36 29.29 10.58
N ASP A 127 -3.95 28.41 11.39
CA ASP A 127 -5.30 28.54 11.99
C ASP A 127 -6.45 28.69 10.97
N VAL A 128 -6.31 28.12 9.77
CA VAL A 128 -7.38 28.12 8.77
C VAL A 128 -8.53 27.19 9.20
N SER A 129 -9.76 27.65 9.01
CA SER A 129 -10.97 26.87 9.31
C SER A 129 -11.06 25.63 8.43
N LYS A 130 -11.57 24.52 8.98
CA LYS A 130 -11.69 23.22 8.28
C LYS A 130 -12.45 23.28 6.96
N ASN A 131 -13.41 24.21 6.85
CA ASN A 131 -14.23 24.37 5.65
C ASN A 131 -13.54 25.21 4.57
N ALA A 132 -12.53 26.01 4.93
CA ALA A 132 -11.82 26.92 4.03
C ALA A 132 -10.46 26.37 3.55
N VAL A 133 -10.03 25.21 4.03
CA VAL A 133 -8.69 24.68 3.71
C VAL A 133 -8.49 24.46 2.21
N ASP A 134 -9.49 23.92 1.52
CA ASP A 134 -9.40 23.68 0.07
C ASP A 134 -9.39 25.01 -0.72
N ASP A 135 -10.16 26.02 -0.28
CA ASP A 135 -10.19 27.35 -0.90
C ASP A 135 -8.87 28.09 -0.69
N VAL A 136 -8.32 28.05 0.53
CA VAL A 136 -7.02 28.66 0.86
C VAL A 136 -5.88 27.97 0.11
N ALA A 137 -5.91 26.64 0.00
CA ALA A 137 -4.92 25.89 -0.78
C ALA A 137 -4.92 26.33 -2.26
N ALA A 138 -6.09 26.42 -2.89
CA ALA A 138 -6.20 26.87 -4.28
C ALA A 138 -5.68 28.31 -4.46
N LEU A 139 -6.02 29.22 -3.53
CA LEU A 139 -5.54 30.59 -3.58
C LEU A 139 -4.03 30.68 -3.34
N ALA A 140 -3.48 29.91 -2.39
CA ALA A 140 -2.05 29.88 -2.10
C ALA A 140 -1.24 29.41 -3.31
N HIS A 141 -1.70 28.35 -4.00
CA HIS A 141 -1.09 27.91 -5.26
C HIS A 141 -1.09 29.03 -6.33
N SER A 142 -2.17 29.80 -6.45
CA SER A 142 -2.19 30.94 -7.39
C SER A 142 -1.19 32.05 -7.04
N TYR A 143 -0.88 32.24 -5.74
CA TYR A 143 0.15 33.18 -5.29
C TYR A 143 1.57 32.66 -5.55
N MET A 144 1.81 31.36 -5.39
CA MET A 144 3.08 30.73 -5.76
C MET A 144 3.33 30.75 -7.27
N GLU A 145 2.29 30.65 -8.09
CA GLU A 145 2.40 30.78 -9.55
C GLU A 145 2.66 32.23 -9.99
N ALA A 146 2.18 33.22 -9.23
CA ALA A 146 2.37 34.64 -9.52
C ALA A 146 3.75 35.15 -9.06
N ASP A 147 4.24 34.68 -7.92
CA ASP A 147 5.52 35.04 -7.33
C ASP A 147 6.31 33.75 -7.02
N GLU A 148 7.27 33.39 -7.88
CA GLU A 148 8.10 32.17 -7.72
C GLU A 148 8.98 32.19 -6.46
N ASP A 149 9.14 33.37 -5.82
CA ASP A 149 9.91 33.56 -4.60
C ASP A 149 9.10 33.27 -3.31
N LEU A 150 7.81 32.96 -3.42
CA LEU A 150 6.97 32.69 -2.26
C LEU A 150 6.93 31.20 -1.92
N ASP A 151 7.32 30.91 -0.68
CA ASP A 151 7.06 29.62 -0.08
C ASP A 151 5.55 29.44 0.20
N LEU A 152 5.14 28.17 0.29
CA LEU A 152 3.75 27.79 0.54
C LEU A 152 3.17 28.44 1.80
N GLU A 153 3.98 28.53 2.86
CA GLU A 153 3.60 29.14 4.14
C GLU A 153 3.36 30.65 4.00
N ASP A 154 4.24 31.36 3.30
CA ASP A 154 4.11 32.79 3.03
C ASP A 154 2.88 33.09 2.16
N ALA A 155 2.62 32.23 1.17
CA ALA A 155 1.43 32.33 0.33
C ALA A 155 0.15 32.15 1.17
N ILE A 156 0.11 31.16 2.07
CA ILE A 156 -1.00 30.95 3.00
C ILE A 156 -1.16 32.16 3.93
N GLU A 157 -0.08 32.72 4.48
CA GLU A 157 -0.15 33.92 5.34
C GLU A 157 -0.73 35.11 4.58
N LYS A 158 -0.29 35.34 3.33
CA LYS A 158 -0.84 36.39 2.46
C LYS A 158 -2.34 36.20 2.23
N VAL A 159 -2.79 34.97 1.97
CA VAL A 159 -4.23 34.65 1.81
C VAL A 159 -4.98 34.95 3.09
N VAL A 160 -4.49 34.47 4.23
CA VAL A 160 -5.13 34.65 5.54
C VAL A 160 -5.15 36.13 5.95
N LYS A 161 -4.13 36.91 5.59
CA LYS A 161 -4.06 38.36 5.82
C LYS A 161 -5.06 39.13 4.96
N LYS A 162 -5.26 38.74 3.70
CA LYS A 162 -6.26 39.36 2.80
C LYS A 162 -7.69 38.92 3.11
N TYR A 163 -7.85 37.69 3.59
CA TYR A 163 -9.14 37.06 3.87
C TYR A 163 -9.20 36.54 5.31
N PRO A 164 -9.32 37.43 6.31
CA PRO A 164 -9.28 37.03 7.72
C PRO A 164 -10.43 36.09 8.13
N HIS A 165 -11.51 36.06 7.37
CA HIS A 165 -12.66 35.17 7.59
C HIS A 165 -12.32 33.69 7.38
N PHE A 166 -11.19 33.37 6.72
CA PHE A 166 -10.72 32.00 6.63
C PHE A 166 -10.13 31.49 7.95
N LYS A 167 -9.70 32.37 8.87
CA LYS A 167 -9.26 31.95 10.19
C LYS A 167 -10.41 31.32 10.95
N ASN A 168 -10.10 30.27 11.69
CA ASN A 168 -11.04 29.62 12.57
C ASN A 168 -11.39 30.55 13.73
N HIS A 169 -12.39 31.42 13.55
CA HIS A 169 -12.99 32.12 14.65
C HIS A 169 -13.65 31.07 15.56
N SER A 170 -13.12 30.86 16.76
CA SER A 170 -13.64 29.87 17.72
C SER A 170 -15.04 30.19 18.25
N GLY A 171 -15.80 31.12 17.64
CA GLY A 171 -17.06 31.64 18.15
C GLY A 171 -18.19 31.88 17.15
N ARG A 172 -18.11 31.39 15.89
CA ARG A 172 -19.20 31.56 14.91
C ARG A 172 -19.44 30.27 14.11
N SER A 173 -19.63 29.17 14.83
CA SER A 173 -20.30 27.97 14.33
C SER A 173 -21.66 27.91 15.02
N ASP A 174 -22.66 28.59 14.43
CA ASP A 174 -24.08 28.43 14.77
C ASP A 174 -24.74 27.36 13.86
N ASP A 175 -23.92 26.55 13.20
CA ASP A 175 -24.35 25.47 12.29
C ASP A 175 -23.56 24.19 12.61
N VAL A 176 -23.52 23.83 13.89
CA VAL A 176 -23.46 22.41 14.25
C VAL A 176 -24.77 21.83 13.76
N ASP A 177 -24.75 21.29 12.53
CA ASP A 177 -25.75 20.37 12.04
C ASP A 177 -25.93 19.30 13.11
N GLU A 178 -26.95 19.50 13.94
CA GLU A 178 -27.23 18.68 15.10
C GLU A 178 -27.37 17.22 14.67
N THR A 179 -27.57 16.94 13.38
CA THR A 179 -27.80 15.61 12.87
C THR A 179 -26.53 14.77 12.69
N LYS A 180 -25.31 15.33 12.59
CA LYS A 180 -24.07 14.55 12.43
C LYS A 180 -23.82 13.64 13.64
N GLY A 181 -24.02 12.33 13.45
CA GLY A 181 -23.85 11.29 14.48
C GLY A 181 -25.13 10.56 14.90
N LYS A 182 -26.31 11.05 14.52
CA LYS A 182 -27.60 10.39 14.84
C LYS A 182 -27.92 9.27 13.85
N SER A 183 -28.32 8.12 14.40
CA SER A 183 -28.80 6.97 13.63
C SER A 183 -30.08 7.31 12.85
N TRP A 184 -30.36 6.60 11.75
CA TRP A 184 -31.51 6.86 10.87
C TRP A 184 -32.84 6.96 11.64
N GLY A 185 -33.05 6.10 12.63
CA GLY A 185 -34.27 6.11 13.47
C GLY A 185 -34.35 7.29 14.46
N GLU A 186 -33.22 7.85 14.86
CA GLU A 186 -33.15 9.00 15.78
C GLU A 186 -33.42 10.32 15.07
N ARG A 187 -33.13 10.38 13.76
CA ARG A 187 -33.51 11.51 12.89
C ARG A 187 -35.01 11.56 12.61
N GLN A 188 -35.69 10.41 12.59
CA GLN A 188 -37.13 10.31 12.37
C GLN A 188 -37.95 10.52 13.65
N ARG A 189 -37.35 10.30 14.83
CA ARG A 189 -37.91 10.78 16.10
C ARG A 189 -37.74 12.28 16.13
N GLY A 190 -38.71 12.99 15.53
CA GLY A 190 -38.73 14.45 15.49
C GLY A 190 -38.31 14.99 16.85
N GLY A 191 -37.16 15.68 16.86
CA GLY A 191 -36.61 16.27 18.06
C GLY A 191 -37.69 17.09 18.76
N SER A 192 -37.69 17.12 20.09
CA SER A 192 -38.62 17.95 20.86
C SER A 192 -38.70 19.33 20.21
N LYS A 193 -39.87 19.70 19.66
CA LYS A 193 -40.04 21.01 19.02
C LYS A 193 -39.59 22.04 20.05
N LYS A 194 -38.46 22.71 19.80
CA LYS A 194 -37.99 23.79 20.65
C LYS A 194 -39.12 24.84 20.57
N LEU A 195 -39.87 25.00 21.65
CA LEU A 195 -40.99 25.94 21.71
C LEU A 195 -40.43 27.31 21.36
N THR A 196 -40.98 27.95 20.32
CA THR A 196 -40.54 29.28 19.93
C THR A 196 -40.76 30.26 21.10
N GLY A 197 -40.00 31.35 21.17
CA GLY A 197 -40.09 32.28 22.31
C GLY A 197 -41.52 32.78 22.60
N VAL A 198 -42.35 32.91 21.56
CA VAL A 198 -43.77 33.28 21.68
C VAL A 198 -44.60 32.12 22.26
N GLU A 199 -44.43 30.90 21.75
CA GLU A 199 -45.14 29.71 22.26
C GLU A 199 -44.74 29.39 23.71
N ALA A 200 -43.47 29.56 24.06
CA ALA A 200 -42.97 29.40 25.43
C ALA A 200 -43.62 30.43 26.38
N ALA A 201 -43.69 31.70 25.97
CA ALA A 201 -44.38 32.73 26.75
C ALA A 201 -45.89 32.48 26.86
N PHE A 202 -46.50 31.92 25.81
CA PHE A 202 -47.91 31.57 25.77
C PHE A 202 -48.25 30.41 26.71
N LEU A 203 -47.44 29.34 26.75
CA LEU A 203 -47.61 28.22 27.69
C LEU A 203 -47.38 28.67 29.14
N LYS A 204 -46.44 29.59 29.38
CA LYS A 204 -46.22 30.14 30.73
C LYS A 204 -47.44 30.88 31.28
N LYS A 205 -48.21 31.53 30.40
CA LYS A 205 -49.48 32.18 30.76
C LYS A 205 -50.66 31.20 30.82
N ASN A 206 -50.55 30.03 30.19
CA ASN A 206 -51.60 29.03 30.12
C ASN A 206 -51.07 27.64 30.53
N PRO A 207 -50.80 27.40 31.82
CA PRO A 207 -50.08 26.21 32.32
C PRO A 207 -50.86 24.87 32.21
N GLY A 208 -52.01 24.85 31.52
CA GLY A 208 -52.81 23.64 31.28
C GLY A 208 -52.86 23.18 29.82
N LEU A 209 -52.24 23.91 28.88
CA LEU A 209 -52.22 23.52 27.47
C LEU A 209 -51.12 22.48 27.21
N LYS A 210 -51.49 21.36 26.59
CA LYS A 210 -50.58 20.31 26.10
C LYS A 210 -50.37 20.43 24.60
N TYR A 211 -49.16 20.09 24.14
CA TYR A 211 -48.79 19.98 22.72
C TYR A 211 -49.15 18.61 22.14
#